data_AF-L2G0A5-F1
#
_entry.id   AF-L2G0A5-F1
#
_cell.length_a   1.000
_cell.length_b   1.000
_cell.length_c   1.000
_cell.angle_alpha   90.00
_cell.angle_beta   90.00
_cell.angle_gamma   90.00
#
_symmetry.space_group_name_H-M   'P 1'
#
loop_
_entity.id
_entity.type
_entity.pdbx_description
1 polymer ?
#
loop_
_entity_poly.entity_id
_entity_poly.type
_entity_poly.pdbx_seq_one_letter_code
_entity_poly.pdbx_strand_id
1 'polypeptide(L)'
;MAYKILHRKWLLRPWMWAIFPLELAGLVPLLVLFGIAQPDLYRTKMWEIGHAYGFNSSPNMVLYAYANYESLPTVPFVWTRTLTDFNVALSVITLFLLLTKLVFFIMKFWFPLLAVGINVAMVAMYTVSVYGQMGPDHADSRYPSNVAWYISKSCSYAAPYRAEKSCMLAKSTFAVTVYMLFLFLCSLGIAVYVCLPNKFDKEGAEDEEAAGSDGSSPVDPKEAREWEMRDMQKGPATPRTVPYTPRTMAFHTLDRKLPLRQQYG
;
A
#
# COMPACT_ATOMS: atom_id res chain seq x y z
N MET A 1 -31.99 -0.43 7.11
CA MET A 1 -30.69 -0.06 6.52
C MET A 1 -29.87 -1.33 6.30
N ALA A 2 -29.71 -1.76 5.06
CA ALA A 2 -28.83 -2.88 4.72
C ALA A 2 -27.39 -2.37 4.63
N TYR A 3 -26.48 -2.96 5.39
CA TYR A 3 -25.08 -2.55 5.47
C TYR A 3 -24.38 -2.87 4.12
N LYS A 4 -24.11 -1.84 3.31
CA LYS A 4 -23.44 -1.98 2.00
C LYS A 4 -21.92 -2.06 2.17
N ILE A 5 -21.42 -3.23 2.54
CA ILE A 5 -19.98 -3.52 2.75
C ILE A 5 -19.14 -3.23 1.49
N LEU A 6 -19.73 -3.44 0.30
CA LEU A 6 -18.98 -3.49 -0.95
C LEU A 6 -18.75 -2.13 -1.62
N HIS A 7 -19.61 -1.13 -1.40
CA HIS A 7 -19.59 0.11 -2.18
C HIS A 7 -19.43 1.35 -1.29
N ARG A 8 -18.35 1.39 -0.50
CA ARG A 8 -18.04 2.54 0.37
C ARG A 8 -17.01 3.46 -0.29
N LYS A 9 -17.27 4.77 -0.27
CA LYS A 9 -16.35 5.80 -0.77
C LYS A 9 -15.12 5.91 0.14
N TRP A 10 -13.94 6.08 -0.46
CA TRP A 10 -12.68 6.20 0.28
C TRP A 10 -12.54 7.62 0.86
N LEU A 11 -12.87 7.81 2.16
CA LEU A 11 -12.85 9.13 2.80
C LEU A 11 -11.44 9.73 2.91
N LEU A 12 -10.40 8.91 3.10
CA LEU A 12 -9.03 9.37 3.36
C LEU A 12 -8.14 9.35 2.11
N ARG A 13 -8.71 9.72 0.96
CA ARG A 13 -8.01 9.75 -0.34
C ARG A 13 -6.69 10.56 -0.37
N PRO A 14 -6.55 11.73 0.29
CA PRO A 14 -5.27 12.46 0.29
C PRO A 14 -4.17 11.73 1.10
N TRP A 15 -4.54 10.95 2.11
CA TRP A 15 -3.56 10.17 2.88
C TRP A 15 -2.94 9.04 2.05
N MET A 16 -3.69 8.42 1.14
CA MET A 16 -3.12 7.44 0.22
C MET A 16 -2.04 8.05 -0.67
N TRP A 17 -2.26 9.27 -1.18
CA TRP A 17 -1.28 9.99 -1.99
C TRP A 17 0.04 10.25 -1.26
N ALA A 18 0.01 10.40 0.08
CA ALA A 18 1.23 10.53 0.88
C ALA A 18 1.90 9.17 1.16
N ILE A 19 1.13 8.09 1.31
CA ILE A 19 1.67 6.75 1.60
C ILE A 19 2.40 6.17 0.39
N PHE A 20 1.92 6.38 -0.83
CA PHE A 20 2.56 5.87 -2.05
C PHE A 20 4.04 6.25 -2.22
N PRO A 21 4.44 7.54 -2.13
CA PRO A 21 5.84 7.91 -2.25
C PRO A 21 6.68 7.41 -1.07
N LEU A 22 6.10 7.29 0.13
CA LEU A 22 6.77 6.70 1.29
C LEU A 22 7.04 5.20 1.10
N GLU A 23 6.05 4.45 0.59
CA GLU A 23 6.21 3.05 0.22
C GLU A 23 7.29 2.88 -0.85
N LEU A 24 7.31 3.75 -1.87
CA LEU A 24 8.33 3.73 -2.91
C LEU A 24 9.74 4.03 -2.36
N ALA A 25 9.84 5.02 -1.47
CA ALA A 25 11.10 5.41 -0.83
C ALA A 25 11.70 4.29 0.04
N GLY A 26 10.88 3.47 0.69
CA GLY A 26 11.35 2.28 1.41
C GLY A 26 11.59 1.06 0.51
N LEU A 27 10.82 0.92 -0.56
CA LEU A 27 10.91 -0.21 -1.50
C LEU A 27 12.21 -0.19 -2.31
N VAL A 28 12.61 0.97 -2.86
CA VAL A 28 13.80 1.07 -3.72
C VAL A 28 15.07 0.59 -2.99
N PRO A 29 15.38 1.06 -1.77
CA PRO A 29 16.49 0.52 -1.00
C PRO A 29 16.36 -0.97 -0.69
N LEU A 30 15.16 -1.50 -0.40
CA LEU A 30 14.98 -2.92 -0.13
C LEU A 30 15.31 -3.81 -1.31
N LEU A 31 14.88 -3.45 -2.52
CA LEU A 31 15.24 -4.21 -3.73
C LEU A 31 16.75 -4.27 -3.91
N VAL A 32 17.43 -3.14 -3.74
CA VAL A 32 18.90 -3.07 -3.88
C VAL A 32 19.58 -3.89 -2.79
N LEU A 33 19.18 -3.71 -1.54
CA LEU A 33 19.81 -4.34 -0.38
C LEU A 33 19.59 -5.85 -0.34
N PHE A 34 18.39 -6.33 -0.65
CA PHE A 34 18.12 -7.77 -0.76
C PHE A 34 18.73 -8.40 -2.01
N GLY A 35 18.78 -7.67 -3.12
CA GLY A 35 19.47 -8.12 -4.34
C GLY A 35 20.97 -8.32 -4.10
N ILE A 36 21.62 -7.39 -3.41
CA ILE A 36 23.04 -7.47 -3.05
C ILE A 36 23.30 -8.59 -2.02
N ALA A 37 22.35 -8.91 -1.16
CA ALA A 37 22.50 -9.95 -0.15
C ALA A 37 22.55 -11.38 -0.74
N GLN A 38 21.96 -11.60 -1.92
CA GLN A 38 21.99 -12.89 -2.62
C GLN A 38 23.32 -13.14 -3.34
N PRO A 39 23.84 -14.39 -3.33
CA PRO A 39 23.31 -15.59 -2.64
C PRO A 39 23.75 -15.70 -1.17
N ASP A 40 24.88 -15.07 -0.82
CA ASP A 40 25.44 -15.08 0.54
C ASP A 40 26.54 -14.02 0.70
N LEU A 41 26.20 -12.74 0.53
CA LEU A 41 27.23 -11.70 0.61
C LEU A 41 27.79 -11.54 2.04
N TYR A 42 26.92 -11.68 3.05
CA TYR A 42 27.31 -11.44 4.44
C TYR A 42 26.76 -12.44 5.46
N ARG A 43 25.85 -13.35 5.10
CA ARG A 43 25.20 -14.24 6.07
C ARG A 43 26.21 -15.20 6.71
N THR A 44 26.95 -15.96 5.91
CA THR A 44 27.97 -16.90 6.42
C THR A 44 29.12 -16.16 7.12
N LYS A 45 29.57 -15.03 6.57
CA LYS A 45 30.64 -14.23 7.19
C LYS A 45 30.23 -13.65 8.54
N MET A 46 29.01 -13.14 8.68
CA MET A 46 28.51 -12.66 9.95
C MET A 46 28.30 -13.81 10.93
N TRP A 47 27.91 -14.99 10.45
CA TRP A 47 27.81 -16.18 11.29
C TRP A 47 29.18 -16.57 11.87
N GLU A 48 30.22 -16.66 11.03
CA GLU A 48 31.61 -16.95 11.42
C GLU A 48 32.16 -15.94 12.45
N ILE A 49 31.96 -14.64 12.20
CA ILE A 49 32.45 -13.57 13.09
C ILE A 49 31.75 -13.64 14.44
N GLY A 50 30.43 -13.86 14.46
CA GLY A 50 29.70 -14.05 15.71
C GLY A 50 30.26 -15.21 16.51
N HIS A 51 30.64 -16.30 15.84
CA HIS A 51 31.09 -17.51 16.51
C HIS A 51 32.49 -17.31 17.09
N ALA A 52 33.37 -16.61 16.38
CA ALA A 52 34.71 -16.26 16.86
C ALA A 52 34.70 -15.46 18.17
N TYR A 53 33.65 -14.69 18.42
CA TYR A 53 33.44 -13.95 19.67
C TYR A 53 32.49 -14.64 20.67
N GLY A 54 31.98 -15.85 20.34
CA GLY A 54 31.06 -16.60 21.19
C GLY A 54 29.65 -15.98 21.30
N PHE A 55 29.21 -15.23 20.29
CA PHE A 55 27.89 -14.58 20.28
C PHE A 55 26.78 -15.42 19.65
N ASN A 56 27.13 -16.47 18.90
CA ASN A 56 26.20 -17.35 18.19
C ASN A 56 26.83 -18.73 17.96
N SER A 57 26.04 -19.64 17.38
CA SER A 57 26.48 -20.99 17.02
C SER A 57 27.54 -20.97 15.92
N SER A 58 28.25 -22.09 15.73
CA SER A 58 29.24 -22.20 14.65
C SER A 58 28.57 -22.55 13.30
N PRO A 59 28.96 -21.92 12.18
CA PRO A 59 28.52 -22.36 10.85
C PRO A 59 29.03 -23.78 10.50
N ASN A 60 30.15 -24.17 11.11
CA ASN A 60 30.77 -25.48 10.92
C ASN A 60 30.00 -26.63 11.59
N MET A 61 28.94 -26.36 12.37
CA MET A 61 28.14 -27.41 13.00
C MET A 61 27.52 -28.36 11.97
N VAL A 62 27.16 -27.85 10.80
CA VAL A 62 26.60 -28.65 9.70
C VAL A 62 27.65 -29.59 9.14
N LEU A 63 28.86 -29.08 8.89
CA LEU A 63 29.97 -29.86 8.37
C LEU A 63 30.47 -30.88 9.39
N TYR A 64 30.50 -30.51 10.67
CA TYR A 64 30.85 -31.40 11.78
C TYR A 64 29.87 -32.57 11.89
N ALA A 65 28.56 -32.31 11.91
CA ALA A 65 27.55 -33.37 11.98
C ALA A 65 27.63 -34.29 10.76
N TYR A 66 27.83 -33.72 9.56
CA TYR A 66 28.00 -34.49 8.34
C TYR A 66 29.25 -35.40 8.38
N ALA A 67 30.39 -34.88 8.86
CA ALA A 67 31.64 -35.63 8.95
C ALA A 67 31.60 -36.76 10.01
N ASN A 68 30.82 -36.58 11.08
CA ASN A 68 30.69 -37.56 12.17
C ASN A 68 29.47 -38.49 12.02
N TYR A 69 28.76 -38.43 10.89
CA TYR A 69 27.52 -39.20 10.66
C TYR A 69 26.44 -38.98 11.74
N GLU A 70 26.43 -37.79 12.35
CA GLU A 70 25.40 -37.37 13.30
C GLU A 70 24.19 -36.76 12.56
N SER A 71 23.05 -36.69 13.24
CA SER A 71 21.88 -36.00 12.71
C SER A 71 22.18 -34.52 12.45
N LEU A 72 21.78 -34.01 11.28
CA LEU A 72 22.03 -32.61 10.94
C LEU A 72 21.38 -31.66 11.96
N PRO A 73 22.14 -30.73 12.55
CA PRO A 73 21.60 -29.77 13.50
C PRO A 73 20.64 -28.81 12.80
N THR A 74 19.60 -28.38 13.51
CA THR A 74 18.64 -27.40 13.01
C THR A 74 19.32 -26.04 12.87
N VAL A 75 19.51 -25.58 11.63
CA VAL A 75 20.08 -24.25 11.36
C VAL A 75 19.07 -23.17 11.79
N PRO A 76 19.50 -22.16 12.57
CA PRO A 76 18.64 -21.05 12.95
C PRO A 76 18.11 -20.30 11.73
N PHE A 77 16.85 -19.87 11.80
CA PHE A 77 16.16 -19.26 10.66
C PHE A 77 16.89 -18.02 10.10
N VAL A 78 17.52 -17.23 10.98
CA VAL A 78 18.36 -16.06 10.63
C VAL A 78 19.48 -16.41 9.64
N TRP A 79 20.11 -17.57 9.82
CA TRP A 79 21.27 -18.01 9.06
C TRP A 79 20.90 -18.90 7.87
N THR A 80 19.60 -19.04 7.57
CA THR A 80 19.12 -19.92 6.52
C THR A 80 19.00 -19.19 5.18
N ARG A 81 19.27 -19.90 4.07
CA ARG A 81 19.04 -19.40 2.71
C ARG A 81 17.57 -19.11 2.39
N THR A 82 16.67 -19.85 3.03
CA THR A 82 15.22 -19.64 2.88
C THR A 82 14.80 -18.23 3.28
N LEU A 83 15.39 -17.65 4.33
CA LEU A 83 15.10 -16.27 4.74
C LEU A 83 15.58 -15.25 3.71
N THR A 84 16.80 -15.44 3.18
CA THR A 84 17.34 -14.54 2.14
C THR A 84 16.53 -14.62 0.85
N ASP A 85 16.09 -15.81 0.45
CA ASP A 85 15.26 -16.01 -0.74
C ASP A 85 13.86 -15.44 -0.53
N PHE A 86 13.28 -15.63 0.65
CA PHE A 86 12.00 -15.05 1.06
C PHE A 86 12.02 -13.53 1.03
N ASN A 87 13.06 -12.89 1.55
CA ASN A 87 13.18 -11.43 1.58
C ASN A 87 13.25 -10.83 0.16
N VAL A 88 13.98 -11.49 -0.75
CA VAL A 88 14.04 -11.07 -2.16
C VAL A 88 12.67 -11.21 -2.81
N ALA A 89 12.02 -12.37 -2.67
CA ALA A 89 10.68 -12.60 -3.18
C ALA A 89 9.68 -11.57 -2.62
N LEU A 90 9.76 -11.25 -1.33
CA LEU A 90 8.94 -10.25 -0.66
C LEU A 90 9.12 -8.88 -1.32
N SER A 91 10.36 -8.42 -1.58
CA SER A 91 10.57 -7.12 -2.24
C SER A 91 10.00 -7.06 -3.65
N VAL A 92 10.07 -8.15 -4.41
CA VAL A 92 9.48 -8.25 -5.75
C VAL A 92 7.95 -8.21 -5.68
N ILE A 93 7.35 -8.97 -4.76
CA ILE A 93 5.90 -8.97 -4.52
C ILE A 93 5.44 -7.57 -4.10
N THR A 94 6.15 -6.90 -3.20
CA THR A 94 5.84 -5.53 -2.76
C THR A 94 5.85 -4.56 -3.94
N LEU A 95 6.81 -4.69 -4.87
CA LEU A 95 6.85 -3.87 -6.08
C LEU A 95 5.62 -4.06 -6.96
N PHE A 96 5.26 -5.32 -7.26
CA PHE A 96 4.07 -5.60 -8.06
C PHE A 96 2.78 -5.09 -7.38
N LEU A 97 2.67 -5.25 -6.06
CA LEU A 97 1.53 -4.75 -5.30
C LEU A 97 1.46 -3.23 -5.28
N LEU A 98 2.59 -2.52 -5.16
CA LEU A 98 2.63 -1.05 -5.24
C LEU A 98 2.13 -0.56 -6.60
N LEU A 99 2.61 -1.15 -7.69
CA LEU A 99 2.17 -0.81 -9.05
C LEU A 99 0.68 -1.10 -9.25
N THR A 100 0.23 -2.28 -8.83
CA THR A 100 -1.18 -2.69 -8.92
C THR A 100 -2.08 -1.77 -8.11
N LYS A 101 -1.68 -1.43 -6.88
CA LYS A 101 -2.38 -0.49 -5.99
C LYS A 101 -2.48 0.90 -6.62
N LEU A 102 -1.41 1.39 -7.27
CA LEU A 102 -1.41 2.67 -7.97
C LEU A 102 -2.41 2.69 -9.13
N VAL A 103 -2.43 1.65 -9.97
CA VAL A 103 -3.38 1.54 -11.09
C VAL A 103 -4.82 1.49 -10.59
N PHE A 104 -5.13 0.63 -9.61
CA PHE A 104 -6.49 0.55 -9.07
C PHE A 104 -6.94 1.84 -8.38
N PHE A 105 -6.02 2.57 -7.77
CA PHE A 105 -6.31 3.86 -7.15
C PHE A 105 -6.63 4.95 -8.18
N ILE A 106 -5.91 4.98 -9.32
CA ILE A 106 -6.21 5.87 -10.46
C ILE A 106 -7.58 5.54 -11.06
N MET A 107 -7.88 4.26 -11.26
CA MET A 107 -9.15 3.76 -11.80
C MET A 107 -10.34 3.95 -10.84
N LYS A 108 -10.15 4.56 -9.67
CA LYS A 108 -11.17 4.75 -8.62
C LYS A 108 -11.86 3.42 -8.18
N PHE A 109 -11.23 2.27 -8.44
CA PHE A 109 -11.77 0.92 -8.16
C PHE A 109 -11.20 0.30 -6.88
N TRP A 110 -10.71 1.12 -5.95
CA TRP A 110 -10.04 0.65 -4.74
C TRP A 110 -11.05 0.40 -3.60
N PHE A 111 -11.57 -0.83 -3.51
CA PHE A 111 -12.50 -1.20 -2.44
C PHE A 111 -11.81 -1.32 -1.08
N PRO A 112 -12.40 -0.77 0.01
CA PRO A 112 -11.83 -0.86 1.35
C PRO A 112 -11.58 -2.30 1.84
N LEU A 113 -12.47 -3.25 1.54
CA LEU A 113 -12.31 -4.64 1.95
C LEU A 113 -11.10 -5.32 1.29
N LEU A 114 -10.92 -5.09 -0.02
CA LEU A 114 -9.76 -5.58 -0.77
C LEU A 114 -8.47 -4.96 -0.21
N ALA A 115 -8.50 -3.67 0.11
CA ALA A 115 -7.38 -2.98 0.72
C ALA A 115 -6.99 -3.58 2.08
N VAL A 116 -7.96 -3.91 2.93
CA VAL A 116 -7.69 -4.57 4.22
C VAL A 116 -7.04 -5.93 3.97
N GLY A 117 -7.59 -6.78 3.10
CA GLY A 117 -7.04 -8.11 2.84
C GLY A 117 -5.59 -8.08 2.34
N ILE A 118 -5.28 -7.18 1.41
CA ILE A 118 -3.90 -7.02 0.88
C ILE A 118 -2.97 -6.50 1.99
N ASN A 119 -3.38 -5.49 2.75
CA ASN A 119 -2.53 -4.94 3.82
C ASN A 119 -2.28 -5.97 4.94
N VAL A 120 -3.27 -6.80 5.29
CA VAL A 120 -3.08 -7.89 6.27
C VAL A 120 -2.03 -8.89 5.77
N ALA A 121 -2.12 -9.31 4.50
CA ALA A 121 -1.15 -10.22 3.91
C ALA A 121 0.27 -9.61 3.90
N MET A 122 0.39 -8.33 3.57
CA MET A 122 1.67 -7.62 3.59
C MET A 122 2.26 -7.50 4.98
N VAL A 123 1.46 -7.11 5.98
CA VAL A 123 1.90 -7.05 7.38
C VAL A 123 2.38 -8.42 7.86
N ALA A 124 1.64 -9.50 7.54
CA ALA A 124 2.05 -10.85 7.91
C ALA A 124 3.41 -11.23 7.32
N MET A 125 3.62 -11.01 6.02
CA MET A 125 4.89 -11.34 5.35
C MET A 125 6.06 -10.50 5.89
N TYR A 126 5.87 -9.18 6.07
CA TYR A 126 6.91 -8.32 6.64
C TYR A 126 7.21 -8.65 8.10
N THR A 127 6.23 -9.10 8.88
CA THR A 127 6.46 -9.56 10.26
C THR A 127 7.35 -10.80 10.28
N VAL A 128 7.11 -11.77 9.39
CA VAL A 128 7.99 -12.94 9.23
C VAL A 128 9.41 -12.52 8.82
N SER A 129 9.54 -11.56 7.91
CA SER A 129 10.85 -11.04 7.48
C SER A 129 11.61 -10.36 8.62
N VAL A 130 10.96 -9.50 9.40
CA VAL A 130 11.56 -8.81 10.55
C VAL A 130 11.94 -9.81 11.65
N TYR A 131 11.03 -10.73 12.00
CA TYR A 131 11.29 -11.79 12.96
C TYR A 131 12.45 -12.69 12.51
N GLY A 132 12.51 -13.03 11.23
CA GLY A 132 13.60 -13.84 10.68
C GLY A 132 14.95 -13.13 10.72
N GLN A 133 15.01 -11.83 10.44
CA GLN A 133 16.26 -11.08 10.48
C GLN A 133 16.80 -10.83 11.90
N MET A 134 15.91 -10.70 12.89
CA MET A 134 16.29 -10.54 14.29
C MET A 134 16.25 -11.82 15.12
N GLY A 135 15.92 -12.94 14.49
CA GLY A 135 15.56 -14.18 15.16
C GLY A 135 16.63 -14.72 16.11
N PRO A 136 16.23 -15.62 17.02
CA PRO A 136 17.14 -16.25 17.94
C PRO A 136 18.02 -17.30 17.25
N ASP A 137 19.20 -17.50 17.80
CA ASP A 137 20.10 -18.62 17.54
C ASP A 137 20.30 -19.40 18.84
N HIS A 138 19.64 -20.56 18.92
CA HIS A 138 19.76 -21.52 20.03
C HIS A 138 20.34 -22.86 19.57
N ALA A 139 21.03 -22.90 18.42
CA ALA A 139 21.57 -24.15 17.90
C ALA A 139 22.70 -24.73 18.77
N ASP A 140 23.44 -23.88 19.48
CA ASP A 140 24.42 -24.29 20.48
C ASP A 140 24.01 -23.83 21.89
N SER A 141 23.86 -24.77 22.81
CA SER A 141 23.58 -24.51 24.23
C SER A 141 24.68 -23.71 24.94
N ARG A 142 25.92 -23.71 24.42
CA ARG A 142 27.06 -22.99 25.02
C ARG A 142 27.04 -21.50 24.70
N TYR A 143 26.48 -21.13 23.54
CA TYR A 143 26.43 -19.75 23.06
C TYR A 143 25.02 -19.37 22.58
N PRO A 144 24.01 -19.38 23.48
CA PRO A 144 22.64 -19.02 23.11
C PRO A 144 22.53 -17.52 22.85
N SER A 145 21.86 -17.17 21.75
CA SER A 145 21.67 -15.78 21.33
C SER A 145 20.20 -15.52 21.05
N ASN A 146 19.56 -14.64 21.83
CA ASN A 146 18.14 -14.33 21.62
C ASN A 146 17.90 -13.46 20.37
N VAL A 147 18.93 -12.73 19.92
CA VAL A 147 18.85 -11.78 18.80
C VAL A 147 20.15 -11.87 18.02
N ALA A 148 20.04 -11.84 16.69
CA ALA A 148 21.20 -11.76 15.80
C ALA A 148 22.23 -10.71 16.28
N TRP A 149 23.49 -11.13 16.44
CA TRP A 149 24.52 -10.31 17.10
C TRP A 149 24.77 -8.99 16.37
N TYR A 150 24.68 -8.97 15.04
CA TYR A 150 24.90 -7.75 14.26
C TYR A 150 23.76 -6.73 14.44
N ILE A 151 22.66 -7.07 15.11
CA ILE A 151 21.61 -6.13 15.51
C ILE A 151 21.85 -5.65 16.94
N SER A 152 22.17 -6.56 17.86
CA SER A 152 22.34 -6.24 19.29
C SER A 152 23.68 -5.59 19.63
N LYS A 153 24.72 -5.77 18.80
CA LYS A 153 26.08 -5.25 19.02
C LYS A 153 26.49 -4.23 17.95
N SER A 154 27.58 -3.51 18.20
CA SER A 154 28.14 -2.54 17.25
C SER A 154 28.89 -3.24 16.10
N CYS A 155 29.01 -2.59 14.94
CA CYS A 155 29.75 -3.16 13.80
C CYS A 155 31.28 -3.14 13.98
N SER A 156 31.77 -2.64 15.11
CA SER A 156 33.20 -2.63 15.46
C SER A 156 33.80 -4.05 15.54
N TYR A 157 33.02 -5.04 15.98
CA TYR A 157 33.44 -6.44 16.03
C TYR A 157 33.72 -7.04 14.62
N ALA A 158 33.17 -6.45 13.57
CA ALA A 158 33.43 -6.85 12.18
C ALA A 158 34.62 -6.13 11.54
N ALA A 159 35.19 -5.11 12.20
CA ALA A 159 36.31 -4.32 11.66
C ALA A 159 37.60 -5.16 11.45
N PRO A 160 38.02 -6.05 12.39
CA PRO A 160 39.20 -6.90 12.20
C PRO A 160 39.09 -7.82 10.98
N TYR A 161 37.86 -8.18 10.61
CA TYR A 161 37.56 -9.08 9.50
C TYR A 161 37.29 -8.35 8.18
N ARG A 162 37.51 -7.02 8.11
CA ARG A 162 37.18 -6.16 6.96
C ARG A 162 35.71 -6.25 6.51
N ALA A 163 34.80 -6.64 7.41
CA ALA A 163 33.39 -6.88 7.14
C ALA A 163 32.47 -5.79 7.73
N GLU A 164 33.02 -4.67 8.17
CA GLU A 164 32.27 -3.57 8.78
C GLU A 164 31.18 -3.02 7.86
N LYS A 165 31.50 -2.80 6.57
CA LYS A 165 30.52 -2.34 5.58
C LYS A 165 29.36 -3.32 5.42
N SER A 166 29.65 -4.61 5.41
CA SER A 166 28.64 -5.67 5.34
C SER A 166 27.74 -5.68 6.58
N CYS A 167 28.30 -5.42 7.77
CA CYS A 167 27.51 -5.29 9.00
C CYS A 167 26.59 -4.06 8.94
N MET A 168 27.09 -2.92 8.48
CA MET A 168 26.29 -1.71 8.30
C MET A 168 25.17 -1.91 7.27
N LEU A 169 25.45 -2.61 6.17
CA LEU A 169 24.43 -2.99 5.19
C LEU A 169 23.37 -3.88 5.82
N ALA A 170 23.74 -4.93 6.55
CA ALA A 170 22.79 -5.81 7.24
C ALA A 170 21.90 -5.03 8.22
N LYS A 171 22.48 -4.14 9.03
CA LYS A 171 21.70 -3.25 9.92
C LYS A 171 20.75 -2.33 9.16
N SER A 172 21.23 -1.74 8.06
CA SER A 172 20.42 -0.87 7.21
C SER A 172 19.25 -1.65 6.61
N THR A 173 19.48 -2.88 6.13
CA THR A 173 18.41 -3.75 5.62
C THR A 173 17.32 -3.96 6.66
N PHE A 174 17.70 -4.30 7.89
CA PHE A 174 16.77 -4.48 8.99
C PHE A 174 15.98 -3.21 9.29
N ALA A 175 16.66 -2.06 9.38
CA ALA A 175 16.02 -0.76 9.63
C ALA A 175 14.97 -0.42 8.57
N VAL A 176 15.28 -0.62 7.29
CA VAL A 176 14.33 -0.34 6.19
C VAL A 176 13.16 -1.34 6.21
N THR A 177 13.39 -2.60 6.57
CA THR A 177 12.27 -3.57 6.69
C THR A 177 11.32 -3.24 7.84
N VAL A 178 11.82 -2.76 8.97
CA VAL A 178 10.99 -2.29 10.09
C VAL A 178 10.21 -1.04 9.70
N TYR A 179 10.84 -0.11 8.97
CA TYR A 179 10.16 1.05 8.40
C TYR A 179 8.99 0.66 7.48
N MET A 180 9.20 -0.30 6.57
CA MET A 180 8.14 -0.78 5.69
C MET A 180 7.02 -1.49 6.46
N LEU A 181 7.36 -2.30 7.47
CA LEU A 181 6.35 -2.92 8.33
C LEU A 181 5.50 -1.85 9.03
N PHE A 182 6.12 -0.79 9.53
CA PHE A 182 5.40 0.34 10.14
C PHE A 182 4.47 1.03 9.15
N LEU A 183 4.91 1.28 7.91
CA LEU A 183 4.06 1.85 6.87
C LEU A 183 2.85 0.96 6.56
N PHE A 184 3.03 -0.35 6.43
CA PHE A 184 1.92 -1.27 6.18
C PHE A 184 0.97 -1.39 7.37
N LEU A 185 1.46 -1.30 8.61
CA LEU A 185 0.59 -1.21 9.80
C LEU A 185 -0.24 0.07 9.81
N CYS A 186 0.36 1.21 9.48
CA CYS A 186 -0.37 2.47 9.33
C CYS A 186 -1.42 2.39 8.20
N SER A 187 -1.06 1.80 7.06
CA SER A 187 -2.00 1.60 5.94
C SER A 187 -3.14 0.65 6.30
N LEU A 188 -2.86 -0.42 7.06
CA LEU A 188 -3.85 -1.34 7.59
C LEU A 188 -4.80 -0.62 8.56
N GLY A 189 -4.27 0.18 9.49
CA GLY A 189 -5.06 0.95 10.44
C GLY A 189 -6.03 1.91 9.74
N ILE A 190 -5.56 2.61 8.70
CA ILE A 190 -6.41 3.47 7.87
C ILE A 190 -7.46 2.64 7.13
N ALA A 191 -7.09 1.51 6.53
CA ALA A 191 -8.01 0.64 5.80
C ALA A 191 -9.12 0.07 6.71
N VAL A 192 -8.77 -0.34 7.94
CA VAL A 192 -9.71 -0.82 8.95
C VAL A 192 -10.62 0.31 9.42
N TYR A 193 -10.09 1.52 9.66
CA TYR A 193 -10.90 2.69 10.02
C TYR A 193 -11.91 3.05 8.93
N VAL A 194 -11.51 2.98 7.66
CA VAL A 194 -12.40 3.20 6.50
C VAL A 194 -13.33 2.00 6.25
N CYS A 195 -13.13 0.85 6.91
CA CYS A 195 -14.05 -0.28 6.86
C CYS A 195 -15.12 -0.20 7.99
N LEU A 196 -14.77 0.34 9.16
CA LEU A 196 -15.67 0.48 10.31
C LEU A 196 -16.81 1.48 10.06
N PRO A 197 -18.07 1.16 10.43
CA PRO A 197 -19.21 2.04 10.23
C PRO A 197 -18.95 3.39 10.93
N ASN A 198 -18.91 4.47 10.16
CA ASN A 198 -18.63 5.80 10.68
C ASN A 198 -19.82 6.73 10.43
N LYS A 199 -19.99 7.77 11.25
CA LYS A 199 -21.15 8.68 11.19
C LYS A 199 -21.30 9.35 9.81
N PHE A 200 -20.20 9.57 9.11
CA PHE A 200 -20.17 10.10 7.74
C PHE A 200 -20.88 9.23 6.69
N ASP A 201 -21.07 7.92 6.94
CA ASP A 201 -21.87 7.08 6.03
C ASP A 201 -23.37 7.36 6.17
N LYS A 202 -23.82 7.84 7.34
CA LYS A 202 -25.22 8.24 7.53
C LYS A 202 -25.50 9.53 6.76
N GLU A 203 -24.61 10.52 6.86
CA GLU A 203 -24.73 11.79 6.13
C GLU A 203 -24.69 11.56 4.61
N GLY A 204 -23.77 10.72 4.12
CA GLY A 204 -23.71 10.39 2.68
C GLY A 204 -24.87 9.54 2.17
N ALA A 205 -25.47 8.69 3.03
CA ALA A 205 -26.68 7.95 2.69
C ALA A 205 -27.92 8.85 2.69
N GLU A 206 -28.00 9.82 3.60
CA GLU A 206 -29.05 10.84 3.64
C GLU A 206 -28.96 11.76 2.40
N ASP A 207 -27.74 12.16 2.00
CA ASP A 207 -27.50 12.92 0.77
C ASP A 207 -27.78 12.11 -0.51
N GLU A 208 -27.43 10.81 -0.54
CA GLU A 208 -27.74 9.92 -1.68
C GLU A 208 -29.22 9.54 -1.76
N GLU A 209 -29.94 9.42 -0.63
CA GLU A 209 -31.39 9.26 -0.61
C GLU A 209 -32.10 10.55 -1.04
N ALA A 210 -31.56 11.73 -0.70
CA ALA A 210 -32.05 13.01 -1.20
C ALA A 210 -31.77 13.21 -2.70
N ALA A 211 -30.60 12.77 -3.19
CA ALA A 211 -30.22 12.84 -4.60
C ALA A 211 -30.83 11.71 -5.46
N GLY A 212 -31.27 10.61 -4.85
CA GLY A 212 -31.86 9.45 -5.52
C GLY A 212 -33.29 9.66 -6.04
N SER A 213 -33.87 10.85 -5.85
CA SER A 213 -35.18 11.22 -6.41
C SER A 213 -35.12 11.79 -7.83
N ASP A 214 -33.95 12.06 -8.40
CA ASP A 214 -33.85 12.51 -9.79
C ASP A 214 -32.67 11.83 -10.52
N GLY A 215 -32.93 11.42 -11.75
CA GLY A 215 -32.20 10.37 -12.43
C GLY A 215 -30.72 10.62 -12.74
N SER A 216 -29.96 9.51 -12.75
CA SER A 216 -28.93 9.19 -13.75
C SER A 216 -27.73 10.14 -13.91
N SER A 217 -26.65 9.89 -13.16
CA SER A 217 -25.23 9.77 -13.60
C SER A 217 -24.25 10.21 -12.50
N PRO A 218 -23.08 9.55 -12.35
CA PRO A 218 -22.10 9.93 -11.34
C PRO A 218 -21.23 11.09 -11.87
N VAL A 219 -21.70 12.32 -11.75
CA VAL A 219 -20.87 13.52 -11.97
C VAL A 219 -20.49 14.10 -10.61
N ASP A 220 -19.20 14.39 -10.42
CA ASP A 220 -18.66 15.03 -9.22
C ASP A 220 -19.45 16.34 -8.94
N PRO A 221 -20.06 16.51 -7.76
CA PRO A 221 -21.00 17.61 -7.49
C PRO A 221 -20.36 18.99 -7.50
N LYS A 222 -19.02 19.07 -7.45
CA LYS A 222 -18.27 20.33 -7.57
C LYS A 222 -18.20 20.84 -9.01
N GLU A 223 -18.10 19.95 -10.00
CA GLU A 223 -18.09 20.36 -11.41
C GLU A 223 -19.50 20.72 -11.87
N ALA A 224 -20.52 19.94 -11.51
CA ALA A 224 -21.93 20.24 -11.87
C ALA A 224 -22.39 21.62 -11.38
N ARG A 225 -21.96 22.03 -10.18
CA ARG A 225 -22.31 23.34 -9.60
C ARG A 225 -21.69 24.54 -10.34
N GLU A 226 -20.51 24.36 -10.93
CA GLU A 226 -19.83 25.44 -11.68
C GLU A 226 -20.46 25.66 -13.06
N TRP A 227 -21.02 24.62 -13.68
CA TRP A 227 -21.69 24.74 -14.97
C TRP A 227 -23.10 25.33 -14.87
N GLU A 228 -23.84 25.07 -13.78
CA GLU A 228 -25.23 25.53 -13.66
C GLU A 228 -25.40 26.98 -13.16
N MET A 229 -24.37 27.59 -12.57
CA MET A 229 -24.48 28.92 -11.95
C MET A 229 -23.85 30.06 -12.75
N ARG A 230 -23.28 29.80 -13.93
CA ARG A 230 -22.63 30.85 -14.74
C ARG A 230 -23.56 31.70 -15.59
N ASP A 231 -24.82 31.30 -15.77
CA ASP A 231 -25.76 32.02 -16.66
C ASP A 231 -26.81 32.88 -15.95
N MET A 232 -26.88 32.87 -14.61
CA MET A 232 -27.90 33.61 -13.86
C MET A 232 -27.49 35.00 -13.36
N GLN A 233 -26.32 35.52 -13.75
CA GLN A 233 -25.85 36.80 -13.25
C GLN A 233 -25.54 37.81 -14.37
N LYS A 234 -26.60 38.32 -15.03
CA LYS A 234 -26.61 39.65 -15.66
C LYS A 234 -28.04 40.09 -16.04
N GLY A 235 -28.58 41.08 -15.31
CA GLY A 235 -29.59 42.02 -15.81
C GLY A 235 -30.96 42.03 -15.10
N PRO A 236 -31.67 43.19 -15.04
CA PRO A 236 -32.71 43.44 -14.04
C PRO A 236 -34.16 43.22 -14.55
N ALA A 237 -35.04 42.83 -13.61
CA ALA A 237 -36.49 43.09 -13.51
C ALA A 237 -37.50 42.47 -14.53
N THR A 238 -38.44 41.67 -13.98
CA THR A 238 -39.81 41.30 -14.45
C THR A 238 -39.96 40.18 -15.53
N PRO A 239 -41.17 39.60 -15.72
CA PRO A 239 -41.74 38.48 -14.95
C PRO A 239 -41.86 37.16 -15.76
N ARG A 240 -41.69 36.02 -15.08
CA ARG A 240 -42.09 34.63 -15.47
C ARG A 240 -42.13 34.32 -16.97
N THR A 241 -40.97 34.05 -17.56
CA THR A 241 -40.84 33.29 -18.81
C THR A 241 -40.64 31.81 -18.48
N VAL A 242 -41.62 30.98 -18.85
CA VAL A 242 -41.45 29.53 -18.85
C VAL A 242 -40.39 29.13 -19.89
N PRO A 243 -39.55 28.11 -19.66
CA PRO A 243 -38.47 27.78 -20.58
C PRO A 243 -39.02 27.24 -21.90
N TYR A 244 -38.70 27.91 -23.01
CA TYR A 244 -39.02 27.42 -24.35
C TYR A 244 -38.04 26.30 -24.73
N THR A 245 -38.55 25.12 -25.07
CA THR A 245 -37.74 24.04 -25.65
C THR A 245 -37.60 24.23 -27.17
N PRO A 246 -36.49 23.81 -27.79
CA PRO A 246 -36.21 24.03 -29.22
C PRO A 246 -37.29 23.46 -30.16
N ARG A 247 -38.11 22.51 -29.68
CA ARG A 247 -39.25 21.94 -30.42
C ARG A 247 -40.41 22.93 -30.63
N THR A 248 -40.54 23.94 -29.77
CA THR A 248 -41.61 24.95 -29.85
C THR A 248 -41.24 26.17 -30.68
N MET A 249 -39.95 26.42 -30.90
CA MET A 249 -39.49 27.53 -31.76
C MET A 249 -39.78 27.28 -33.24
N ALA A 250 -39.71 26.02 -33.70
CA ALA A 250 -39.95 25.66 -35.10
C ALA A 250 -41.38 25.97 -35.55
N PHE A 251 -42.39 25.76 -34.69
CA PHE A 251 -43.79 26.03 -35.01
C PHE A 251 -44.11 27.53 -35.02
N HIS A 252 -43.53 28.31 -34.11
CA HIS A 252 -43.70 29.77 -34.11
C HIS A 252 -43.03 30.47 -35.30
N THR A 253 -41.98 29.90 -35.88
CA THR A 253 -41.32 30.45 -37.08
C THR A 253 -42.07 30.17 -38.38
N LEU A 254 -42.93 29.14 -38.42
CA LEU A 254 -43.70 28.78 -39.61
C LEU A 254 -45.03 29.55 -39.71
N ASP A 255 -45.68 29.87 -38.58
CA ASP A 255 -46.91 30.68 -38.55
C ASP A 255 -46.73 32.10 -39.09
N ARG A 256 -45.49 32.63 -39.04
CA ARG A 256 -45.21 34.02 -39.43
C ARG A 256 -44.88 34.22 -40.91
N LYS A 257 -44.85 33.15 -41.73
CA LYS A 257 -44.34 33.18 -43.12
C LYS A 257 -45.26 32.58 -44.19
N LEU A 258 -46.59 32.58 -44.00
CA LEU A 258 -47.53 32.27 -45.08
C LEU A 258 -48.32 33.52 -45.52
N PRO A 259 -47.81 34.33 -46.47
CA PRO A 259 -48.65 35.27 -47.20
C PRO A 259 -49.34 34.50 -48.32
N LEU A 260 -50.57 34.03 -48.14
CA LEU A 260 -51.50 33.64 -49.23
C LEU A 260 -52.85 33.15 -48.63
N ARG A 261 -53.63 34.04 -48.02
CA ARG A 261 -55.09 33.82 -47.82
C ARG A 261 -55.90 35.11 -47.68
N GLN A 262 -55.59 36.12 -48.48
CA GLN A 262 -56.32 37.40 -48.52
C GLN A 262 -56.69 37.84 -49.95
N GLN A 263 -57.13 36.91 -50.81
CA GLN A 263 -57.88 37.29 -52.01
C GLN A 263 -58.94 36.21 -52.28
N TYR A 264 -60.16 36.45 -51.82
CA TYR A 264 -61.45 36.14 -52.46
C TYR A 264 -62.55 36.58 -51.48
N GLY A 265 -62.91 37.85 -51.60
CA GLY A 265 -64.18 38.46 -51.22
C GLY A 265 -64.57 39.37 -52.37
#